data_AF-E4T7N6-F1
#
_entry.id   AF-E4T7N6-F1
#
_cell.length_a   1.000
_cell.length_b   1.000
_cell.length_c   1.000
_cell.angle_alpha   90.00
_cell.angle_beta   90.00
_cell.angle_gamma   90.00
#
_symmetry.space_group_name_H-M   'P 1'
#
loop_
_entity.id
_entity.type
_entity.pdbx_description
1 polymer ?
#
loop_
_entity_poly.entity_id
_entity_poly.type
_entity_poly.pdbx_seq_one_letter_code
_entity_poly.pdbx_strand_id
1 'polypeptide(L)'
;MDYFLIVVAGLFLIGGLIGCLVPKMPGTPLCYLGIMILNFSSIAEYSVHFFIRWGLVIIAVQGLNYFIPHWGKRQFGGSRRGVWGSLIGMLAGIYFGPWGIVTGAILGALIGELIAGKESNRAIHEAISSFSFFILGTISQLIVAGILIDHYLFNLLTII
;
A
#
# COMPACT_ATOMS: atom_id res chain seq x y z
N MET A 1 -14.03 -1.28 27.94
CA MET A 1 -14.45 -1.26 26.52
C MET A 1 -13.40 -0.58 25.66
N ASP A 2 -12.75 0.46 26.15
CA ASP A 2 -11.80 1.27 25.39
C ASP A 2 -10.52 0.51 24.98
N TYR A 3 -9.95 -0.31 25.87
CA TYR A 3 -8.79 -1.17 25.53
C TYR A 3 -9.09 -2.18 24.40
N PHE A 4 -10.31 -2.68 24.31
CA PHE A 4 -10.70 -3.59 23.23
C PHE A 4 -10.72 -2.86 21.88
N LEU A 5 -11.27 -1.64 21.84
CA LEU A 5 -11.30 -0.80 20.63
C LEU A 5 -9.89 -0.41 20.18
N ILE A 6 -8.99 -0.11 21.12
CA ILE A 6 -7.58 0.17 20.81
C ILE A 6 -6.93 -1.02 20.11
N VAL A 7 -7.07 -2.23 20.68
CA VAL A 7 -6.47 -3.44 20.09
C VAL A 7 -7.04 -3.72 18.69
N VAL A 8 -8.36 -3.59 18.51
CA VAL A 8 -9.00 -3.78 17.20
C VAL A 8 -8.53 -2.73 16.19
N ALA A 9 -8.48 -1.46 16.57
CA ALA A 9 -7.97 -0.38 15.71
C ALA A 9 -6.50 -0.62 15.32
N GLY A 10 -5.66 -1.05 16.26
CA GLY A 10 -4.28 -1.44 16.01
C GLY A 10 -4.15 -2.59 15.01
N LEU A 11 -4.98 -3.62 15.12
CA LEU A 11 -5.01 -4.73 14.15
C LEU A 11 -5.40 -4.25 12.74
N PHE A 12 -6.36 -3.33 12.63
CA PHE A 12 -6.74 -2.73 11.33
C PHE A 12 -5.62 -1.87 10.74
N LEU A 13 -4.88 -1.12 11.57
CA LEU A 13 -3.74 -0.31 11.13
C LEU A 13 -2.57 -1.18 10.65
N ILE A 14 -2.23 -2.25 11.39
CA ILE A 14 -1.21 -3.22 10.99
C ILE A 14 -1.63 -3.97 9.72
N GLY A 15 -2.89 -4.42 9.66
CA GLY A 15 -3.47 -5.04 8.48
C GLY A 15 -3.47 -4.09 7.27
N GLY A 16 -3.71 -2.80 7.50
CA GLY A 16 -3.65 -1.75 6.48
C GLY A 16 -2.24 -1.52 5.94
N LEU A 17 -1.21 -1.51 6.79
CA LEU A 17 0.20 -1.47 6.37
C LEU A 17 0.57 -2.65 5.47
N ILE A 18 0.18 -3.86 5.88
CA ILE A 18 0.38 -5.07 5.06
C ILE A 18 -0.40 -4.95 3.75
N GLY A 19 -1.63 -4.44 3.83
CA GLY A 19 -2.49 -4.17 2.68
C GLY A 19 -1.93 -3.15 1.69
N CYS A 20 -1.08 -2.20 2.13
CA CYS A 20 -0.39 -1.27 1.23
C CYS A 20 0.65 -1.96 0.34
N LEU A 21 1.21 -3.09 0.78
CA LEU A 21 2.16 -3.87 -0.01
C LEU A 21 1.44 -4.77 -1.02
N VAL A 22 0.24 -5.27 -0.66
CA VAL A 22 -0.51 -6.21 -1.50
C VAL A 22 -1.26 -5.46 -2.63
N PRO A 23 -0.94 -5.74 -3.91
CA PRO A 23 -1.61 -5.10 -5.03
C PRO A 23 -3.09 -5.48 -5.05
N LYS A 24 -3.94 -4.48 -5.25
CA LYS A 24 -5.42 -4.50 -5.18
C LYS A 24 -6.02 -4.45 -3.77
N MET A 25 -5.24 -4.66 -2.71
CA MET A 25 -5.79 -4.50 -1.37
C MET A 25 -5.77 -3.01 -1.00
N PRO A 26 -6.90 -2.39 -0.65
CA PRO A 26 -6.93 -1.00 -0.23
C PRO A 26 -6.42 -0.88 1.21
N GLY A 27 -5.08 -0.87 1.39
CA GLY A 27 -4.47 -0.73 2.71
C GLY A 27 -4.84 0.57 3.43
N THR A 28 -4.90 1.68 2.69
CA THR A 28 -5.18 3.02 3.21
C THR A 28 -6.61 3.17 3.77
N PRO A 29 -7.67 2.67 3.08
CA PRO A 29 -9.00 2.54 3.66
C PRO A 29 -9.05 1.67 4.91
N LEU A 30 -8.26 0.59 4.97
CA LEU A 30 -8.20 -0.27 6.17
C LEU A 30 -7.65 0.50 7.38
N CYS A 31 -6.58 1.27 7.20
CA CYS A 31 -6.04 2.14 8.25
C CYS A 31 -7.08 3.17 8.72
N TYR A 32 -7.84 3.75 7.80
CA TYR A 32 -8.88 4.72 8.12
C TYR A 32 -10.05 4.12 8.90
N LEU A 33 -10.48 2.89 8.56
CA LEU A 33 -11.46 2.15 9.35
C LEU A 33 -10.93 1.91 10.78
N GLY A 34 -9.64 1.62 10.93
CA GLY A 34 -9.00 1.53 12.24
C GLY A 34 -9.15 2.82 13.07
N ILE A 35 -8.93 3.99 12.45
CA ILE A 35 -9.15 5.28 13.13
C ILE A 35 -10.64 5.53 13.43
N MET A 36 -11.55 5.19 12.52
CA MET A 36 -12.99 5.30 12.80
C MET A 36 -13.39 4.47 14.01
N ILE A 37 -12.88 3.23 14.13
CA ILE A 37 -13.12 2.36 15.29
C ILE A 37 -12.53 2.98 16.55
N LEU A 38 -11.33 3.56 16.48
CA LEU A 38 -10.72 4.25 17.61
C LEU A 38 -11.54 5.45 18.07
N ASN A 39 -12.20 6.19 17.17
CA ASN A 39 -13.02 7.34 17.53
C ASN A 39 -14.27 7.01 18.37
N PHE A 40 -14.75 5.76 18.30
CA PHE A 40 -15.81 5.30 19.20
C PHE A 40 -15.31 5.03 20.63
N SER A 41 -13.98 5.04 20.84
CA SER A 41 -13.38 4.99 22.17
C SER A 41 -13.45 6.38 22.82
N SER A 42 -13.62 6.42 24.14
CA SER A 42 -13.56 7.67 24.94
C SER A 42 -12.19 8.37 24.92
N ILE A 43 -11.23 7.73 24.24
CA ILE A 43 -9.81 8.05 24.23
C ILE A 43 -9.41 8.98 23.07
N ALA A 44 -10.16 8.95 21.97
CA ALA A 44 -9.76 9.64 20.74
C ALA A 44 -10.93 10.41 20.14
N GLU A 45 -11.03 11.69 20.49
CA GLU A 45 -11.98 12.60 19.87
C GLU A 45 -11.41 13.19 18.58
N TYR A 46 -11.67 12.50 17.47
CA TYR A 46 -11.41 13.05 16.15
C TYR A 46 -12.60 13.90 15.70
N SER A 47 -12.32 15.13 15.26
CA SER A 47 -13.34 16.02 14.69
C SER A 47 -13.92 15.45 13.38
N VAL A 48 -15.19 15.73 13.09
CA VAL A 48 -15.82 15.41 11.80
C VAL A 48 -15.01 15.97 10.61
N HIS A 49 -14.37 17.13 10.77
CA HIS A 49 -13.49 17.72 9.76
C HIS A 49 -12.23 16.87 9.47
N PHE A 50 -11.75 16.09 10.44
CA PHE A 50 -10.66 15.15 10.23
C PHE A 50 -11.12 14.02 9.30
N PHE A 51 -12.27 13.41 9.59
CA PHE A 51 -12.82 12.33 8.78
C PHE A 51 -13.12 12.74 7.35
N ILE A 52 -13.70 13.93 7.13
CA ILE A 52 -13.99 14.43 5.78
C ILE A 52 -12.70 14.66 4.99
N ARG A 53 -11.70 15.34 5.58
CA ARG A 53 -10.42 15.63 4.91
C ARG A 53 -9.68 14.35 4.55
N TRP A 54 -9.53 13.43 5.50
CA TRP A 54 -8.84 12.17 5.24
C TRP A 54 -9.62 11.25 4.32
N GLY A 55 -10.96 11.23 4.41
CA GLY A 55 -11.82 10.51 3.46
C GLY A 55 -11.57 10.96 2.02
N LEU A 56 -11.48 12.26 1.77
CA LEU A 56 -11.14 12.81 0.45
C LEU A 56 -9.72 12.42 0.01
N VAL A 57 -8.73 12.52 0.90
CA VAL A 57 -7.34 12.11 0.60
C VAL A 57 -7.28 10.63 0.24
N ILE A 58 -7.96 9.78 0.98
CA ILE A 58 -7.99 8.33 0.73
C ILE A 58 -8.65 8.03 -0.60
N ILE A 59 -9.79 8.67 -0.92
CA ILE A 59 -10.45 8.51 -2.22
C ILE A 59 -9.50 8.95 -3.34
N ALA A 60 -8.82 10.08 -3.18
CA ALA A 60 -7.86 10.57 -4.18
C ALA A 60 -6.68 9.61 -4.35
N VAL A 61 -6.13 9.09 -3.27
CA VAL A 61 -5.00 8.14 -3.25
C VAL A 61 -5.41 6.80 -3.82
N GLN A 62 -6.60 6.27 -3.51
CA GLN A 62 -7.14 5.06 -4.13
C GLN A 62 -7.41 5.26 -5.61
N GLY A 63 -7.93 6.43 -6.00
CA GLY A 63 -8.06 6.83 -7.39
C GLY A 63 -6.71 6.78 -8.10
N LEU A 64 -5.72 7.51 -7.59
CA LEU A 64 -4.36 7.52 -8.14
C LEU A 64 -3.76 6.11 -8.21
N ASN A 65 -3.89 5.29 -7.17
CA ASN A 65 -3.39 3.92 -7.14
C ASN A 65 -4.12 2.98 -8.11
N TYR A 66 -5.35 3.27 -8.47
CA TYR A 66 -6.06 2.52 -9.50
C TYR A 66 -5.66 3.01 -10.91
N PHE A 67 -5.60 4.32 -11.11
CA PHE A 67 -5.32 4.95 -12.39
C PHE A 67 -3.86 4.81 -12.82
N ILE A 68 -2.89 5.01 -11.93
CA ILE A 68 -1.45 4.98 -12.25
C ILE A 68 -1.04 3.62 -12.84
N PRO A 69 -1.32 2.47 -12.20
CA PRO A 69 -0.99 1.17 -12.80
C PRO A 69 -1.87 0.87 -14.02
N HIS A 70 -3.14 1.31 -14.05
CA HIS A 70 -3.99 1.08 -15.21
C HIS A 70 -3.49 1.80 -16.46
N TRP A 71 -3.12 3.08 -16.31
CA TRP A 71 -2.53 3.91 -17.36
C TRP A 71 -1.13 3.43 -17.72
N GLY A 72 -0.30 3.10 -16.72
CA GLY A 72 1.04 2.54 -16.91
C GLY A 72 1.02 1.26 -17.75
N LYS A 73 0.04 0.37 -17.55
CA LYS A 73 -0.13 -0.82 -18.41
C LYS A 73 -0.54 -0.49 -19.86
N ARG A 74 -1.33 0.57 -20.06
CA ARG A 74 -1.76 0.99 -21.42
C ARG A 74 -0.63 1.65 -22.20
N GLN A 75 0.18 2.47 -21.55
CA GLN A 75 1.30 3.20 -22.16
C GLN A 75 2.56 2.32 -22.29
N PHE A 76 2.91 1.59 -21.23
CA PHE A 76 4.16 0.83 -21.12
C PHE A 76 3.95 -0.68 -21.17
N GLY A 77 2.77 -1.16 -21.58
CA GLY A 77 2.51 -2.57 -21.91
C GLY A 77 2.44 -3.56 -20.74
N GLY A 78 2.76 -3.18 -19.50
CA GLY A 78 2.82 -4.07 -18.33
C GLY A 78 1.59 -4.98 -18.15
N SER A 79 1.82 -6.20 -17.67
CA SER A 79 0.76 -7.19 -17.42
C SER A 79 0.38 -7.26 -15.95
N ARG A 80 -0.75 -7.92 -15.65
CA ARG A 80 -1.09 -8.27 -14.26
C ARG A 80 -0.05 -9.22 -13.64
N ARG A 81 0.61 -10.05 -14.45
CA ARG A 81 1.60 -11.03 -13.98
C ARG A 81 2.90 -10.36 -13.56
N GLY A 82 3.34 -9.29 -14.24
CA GLY A 82 4.50 -8.50 -13.81
C GLY A 82 4.30 -7.83 -12.45
N VAL A 83 3.12 -7.28 -12.17
CA VAL A 83 2.82 -6.67 -10.85
C VAL A 83 2.76 -7.71 -9.73
N TRP A 84 2.18 -8.88 -9.97
CA TRP A 84 2.22 -9.97 -8.97
C TRP A 84 3.62 -10.55 -8.82
N GLY A 85 4.37 -10.65 -9.92
CA GLY A 85 5.77 -11.02 -9.92
C GLY A 85 6.61 -10.04 -9.10
N SER A 86 6.38 -8.74 -9.23
CA SER A 86 7.10 -7.72 -8.45
C SER A 86 6.79 -7.83 -6.96
N LEU A 87 5.54 -8.11 -6.58
CA LEU A 87 5.19 -8.36 -5.18
C LEU A 87 5.93 -9.56 -4.60
N ILE A 88 5.86 -10.71 -5.28
CA ILE A 88 6.47 -11.96 -4.80
C ILE A 88 7.99 -11.80 -4.74
N GLY A 89 8.57 -11.21 -5.78
CA GLY A 89 9.99 -10.90 -5.84
C GLY A 89 10.43 -9.92 -4.75
N MET A 90 9.61 -8.92 -4.44
CA MET A 90 9.84 -7.99 -3.33
C MET A 90 9.86 -8.71 -1.99
N LEU A 91 8.86 -9.57 -1.73
CA LEU A 91 8.75 -10.35 -0.49
C LEU A 91 9.92 -11.33 -0.31
N ALA A 92 10.31 -12.03 -1.39
CA ALA A 92 11.49 -12.88 -1.39
C ALA A 92 12.78 -12.07 -1.24
N GLY A 93 12.82 -10.85 -1.78
CA GLY A 93 13.93 -9.93 -1.69
C GLY A 93 14.22 -9.41 -0.28
N ILE A 94 13.25 -9.44 0.63
CA ILE A 94 13.41 -8.99 2.02
C ILE A 94 14.58 -9.73 2.71
N TYR A 95 14.81 -11.01 2.41
CA TYR A 95 15.90 -11.80 2.98
C TYR A 95 17.31 -11.28 2.63
N PHE A 96 17.43 -10.55 1.52
CA PHE A 96 18.69 -9.98 1.05
C PHE A 96 18.81 -8.46 1.37
N GLY A 97 17.93 -7.95 2.24
CA GLY A 97 17.92 -6.55 2.65
C GLY A 97 17.37 -5.58 1.59
N PRO A 98 17.65 -4.27 1.71
CA PRO A 98 17.05 -3.23 0.86
C PRO A 98 17.33 -3.41 -0.64
N TRP A 99 18.56 -3.83 -0.98
CA TRP A 99 18.93 -4.13 -2.36
C TRP A 99 18.19 -5.36 -2.90
N GLY A 100 17.95 -6.35 -2.05
CA GLY A 100 17.17 -7.53 -2.37
C GLY A 100 15.72 -7.21 -2.71
N ILE A 101 15.08 -6.28 -1.98
CA ILE A 101 13.70 -5.84 -2.24
C ILE A 101 13.57 -5.24 -3.65
N VAL A 102 14.49 -4.35 -4.03
CA VAL A 102 14.47 -3.70 -5.34
C VAL A 102 14.78 -4.69 -6.46
N THR A 103 15.89 -5.42 -6.33
CA THR A 103 16.32 -6.40 -7.35
C THR A 103 15.34 -7.56 -7.47
N GLY A 104 14.86 -8.09 -6.36
CA GLY A 104 13.84 -9.12 -6.29
C GLY A 104 12.55 -8.69 -6.96
N ALA A 105 12.07 -7.46 -6.70
CA ALA A 105 10.86 -6.95 -7.35
C ALA A 105 11.03 -6.78 -8.88
N ILE A 106 12.19 -6.30 -9.36
CA ILE A 106 12.45 -6.17 -10.79
C ILE A 106 12.58 -7.54 -11.46
N LEU A 107 13.32 -8.48 -10.86
CA LEU A 107 13.47 -9.85 -11.37
C LEU A 107 12.14 -10.60 -11.33
N GLY A 108 11.37 -10.45 -10.26
CA GLY A 108 10.03 -11.01 -10.14
C GLY A 108 9.08 -10.45 -11.20
N ALA A 109 9.13 -9.14 -11.46
CA ALA A 109 8.36 -8.53 -12.55
C ALA A 109 8.79 -9.08 -13.92
N LEU A 110 10.09 -9.21 -14.17
CA LEU A 110 10.64 -9.77 -15.40
C LEU A 110 10.17 -11.19 -15.64
N ILE A 111 10.30 -12.07 -14.64
CA ILE A 111 9.82 -13.45 -14.71
C ILE A 111 8.29 -13.48 -14.95
N GLY A 112 7.54 -12.61 -14.26
CA GLY A 112 6.10 -12.47 -14.44
C GLY A 112 5.70 -12.04 -15.86
N GLU A 113 6.45 -11.12 -16.48
CA GLU A 113 6.23 -10.68 -17.86
C GLU A 113 6.66 -11.73 -18.89
N LEU A 114 7.73 -12.47 -18.64
CA LEU A 114 8.15 -13.59 -19.50
C LEU A 114 7.09 -14.71 -19.48
N ILE A 115 6.55 -15.06 -18.31
CA ILE A 115 5.43 -16.02 -18.17
C ILE A 115 4.15 -15.47 -18.83
N ALA A 116 4.01 -14.15 -18.96
CA ALA A 116 2.92 -13.53 -19.71
C ALA A 116 3.07 -13.69 -21.24
N GLY A 117 4.15 -14.31 -21.72
CA GLY A 117 4.39 -14.57 -23.14
C GLY A 117 5.04 -13.41 -23.88
N LYS A 118 5.72 -12.50 -23.16
CA LYS A 118 6.38 -11.36 -23.77
C LYS A 118 7.80 -11.69 -24.23
N GLU A 119 8.16 -11.16 -25.38
CA GLU A 119 9.51 -11.14 -25.93
C GLU A 119 10.51 -10.61 -24.89
N SER A 120 11.68 -11.24 -24.76
CA SER A 120 12.67 -10.92 -23.70
C SER A 120 13.05 -9.44 -23.64
N ASN A 121 13.29 -8.82 -24.81
CA ASN A 121 13.67 -7.41 -24.89
C ASN A 121 12.53 -6.48 -24.42
N ARG A 122 11.28 -6.86 -24.71
CA ARG A 122 10.09 -6.13 -24.28
C ARG A 122 9.79 -6.37 -22.81
N ALA A 123 9.96 -7.61 -22.33
CA ALA A 123 9.72 -7.98 -20.93
C ALA A 123 10.58 -7.16 -19.95
N ILE A 124 11.83 -6.86 -20.28
CA ILE A 124 12.71 -6.02 -19.43
C ILE A 124 12.17 -4.60 -19.29
N HIS A 125 11.87 -3.94 -20.41
CA HIS A 125 11.36 -2.57 -20.41
C HIS A 125 10.03 -2.48 -19.64
N GLU A 126 9.15 -3.46 -19.83
CA GLU A 126 7.84 -3.48 -19.20
C GLU A 126 7.89 -3.90 -17.73
N ALA A 127 8.86 -4.74 -17.34
CA ALA A 127 9.13 -5.08 -15.94
C ALA A 127 9.60 -3.86 -15.14
N ILE A 128 10.55 -3.08 -15.68
CA ILE A 128 11.03 -1.84 -15.07
C ILE A 128 9.86 -0.85 -14.92
N SER A 129 9.09 -0.66 -15.99
CA SER A 129 7.92 0.24 -15.96
C SER A 129 6.88 -0.22 -14.92
N SER A 130 6.55 -1.51 -14.90
CA SER A 130 5.60 -2.07 -13.93
C SER A 130 6.07 -1.93 -12.49
N PHE A 131 7.37 -2.12 -12.25
CA PHE A 131 7.99 -1.89 -10.94
C PHE A 131 7.92 -0.43 -10.51
N SER A 132 8.26 0.51 -11.41
CA SER A 132 8.19 1.95 -11.11
C SER A 132 6.77 2.39 -10.72
N PHE A 133 5.75 1.97 -11.48
CA PHE A 133 4.36 2.29 -11.15
C PHE A 133 3.87 1.58 -9.88
N PHE A 134 4.32 0.36 -9.62
CA PHE A 134 4.04 -0.35 -8.38
C PHE A 134 4.62 0.38 -7.17
N ILE A 135 5.90 0.75 -7.20
CA ILE A 135 6.55 1.50 -6.12
C ILE A 135 5.89 2.86 -5.90
N LEU A 136 5.61 3.62 -6.97
CA LEU A 136 4.94 4.91 -6.85
C LEU A 136 3.59 4.76 -6.14
N GLY A 137 2.83 3.70 -6.48
CA GLY A 137 1.59 3.40 -5.81
C GLY A 137 1.78 3.03 -4.33
N THR A 138 2.62 2.04 -4.07
CA THR A 138 2.92 1.56 -2.71
C THR A 138 3.42 2.68 -1.79
N ILE A 139 4.34 3.53 -2.26
CA ILE A 139 4.85 4.68 -1.49
C ILE A 139 3.71 5.66 -1.15
N SER A 140 2.84 5.98 -2.12
CA SER A 140 1.72 6.90 -1.86
C SER A 140 0.79 6.37 -0.76
N GLN A 141 0.53 5.06 -0.76
CA GLN A 141 -0.29 4.42 0.26
C GLN A 141 0.40 4.36 1.61
N LEU A 142 1.70 4.05 1.62
CA LEU A 142 2.51 3.97 2.85
C LEU A 142 2.65 5.32 3.53
N ILE A 143 2.80 6.42 2.78
CA ILE A 143 2.84 7.77 3.35
C ILE A 143 1.55 8.07 4.10
N VAL A 144 0.41 7.83 3.46
CA VAL A 144 -0.90 8.11 4.07
C VAL A 144 -1.17 7.18 5.25
N ALA A 145 -0.90 5.88 5.10
CA ALA A 145 -1.03 4.91 6.20
C ALA A 145 -0.14 5.29 7.38
N GLY A 146 1.10 5.73 7.12
CA GLY A 146 2.03 6.21 8.14
C GLY A 146 1.50 7.43 8.90
N ILE A 147 0.93 8.41 8.21
CA ILE A 147 0.33 9.59 8.87
C ILE A 147 -0.89 9.20 9.71
N LEU A 148 -1.73 8.27 9.24
CA LEU A 148 -2.87 7.77 10.01
C LEU A 148 -2.40 7.02 11.27
N ILE A 149 -1.33 6.23 11.17
CA ILE A 149 -0.72 5.55 12.32
C ILE A 149 -0.12 6.55 13.31
N ASP A 150 0.53 7.60 12.83
CA ASP A 150 1.07 8.67 13.68
C ASP A 150 -0.04 9.34 14.52
N HIS A 151 -1.19 9.65 13.91
CA HIS A 151 -2.36 10.17 14.64
C HIS A 151 -2.92 9.19 15.67
N TYR A 152 -2.83 7.88 15.40
CA TYR A 152 -3.22 6.85 16.35
C TYR A 152 -2.24 6.80 17.53
N LEU A 153 -0.93 6.84 17.26
CA LEU A 153 0.11 6.81 18.29
C LEU A 153 0.10 8.06 19.17
N PHE A 154 -0.11 9.25 18.59
CA PHE A 154 -0.19 10.50 19.34
C PHE A 154 -1.33 10.48 20.36
N ASN A 155 -2.51 10.00 19.96
CA ASN A 155 -3.64 9.85 20.86
C ASN A 155 -3.37 8.79 21.93
N LEU A 156 -2.68 7.70 21.60
CA LEU A 156 -2.30 6.68 22.58
C LEU A 156 -1.30 7.20 23.63
N LEU A 157 -0.30 7.99 23.20
CA LEU A 157 0.71 8.58 24.07
C LEU A 157 0.15 9.65 25.01
N THR A 158 -0.91 10.35 24.62
CA THR A 158 -1.55 11.38 25.46
C THR A 158 -2.27 10.78 26.69
N ILE A 159 -2.51 9.47 26.70
CA ILE A 159 -3.19 8.75 27.79
C ILE A 159 -2.22 8.27 28.86
N ILE A 160 -0.95 8.03 28.49
CA ILE A 160 0.10 7.46 29.36
C ILE A 160 0.76 8.59 30.15
#